data_AF-A0A7W1HGL9-F1
#
_entry.id   AF-A0A7W1HGL9-F1
#
_cell.length_a   1.000
_cell.length_b   1.000
_cell.length_c   1.000
_cell.angle_alpha   90.00
_cell.angle_beta   90.00
_cell.angle_gamma   90.00
#
_symmetry.space_group_name_H-M   'P 1'
#
loop_
_entity.id
_entity.type
_entity.pdbx_description
1 polymer ?
#
loop_
_entity_poly.entity_id
_entity_poly.type
_entity_poly.pdbx_seq_one_letter_code
_entity_poly.pdbx_strand_id
1 'polypeptide(L)'
;MNPTRFIESLLSFEEAMLLACQLLLNDEMNEILREYGVSLIEQNRQVHPKEWGEDWRNEVFLGDAYYLMMKYDKQYEAYTRASTNLSPLPPALLVSLAGCYLSSDSFLTIDDAEKLLLEALEKEETIEAVTLVRGIYKTKNDANKFSYWDKIFHELENSDAFMKDKWPKFLDCE
;
A
#
# COMPACT_ATOMS: atom_id res chain seq x y z
N MET A 1 -2.85 33.02 -7.59
CA MET A 1 -1.90 32.12 -8.30
C MET A 1 -2.43 30.71 -8.09
N ASN A 2 -2.63 29.91 -9.14
CA ASN A 2 -3.13 28.53 -8.97
C ASN A 2 -1.98 27.71 -8.34
N PRO A 3 -2.12 27.14 -7.12
CA PRO A 3 -1.04 26.40 -6.45
C PRO A 3 -0.45 25.29 -7.33
N THR A 4 -1.29 24.69 -8.19
CA THR A 4 -0.90 23.66 -9.17
C THR A 4 0.21 24.13 -10.13
N ARG A 5 0.18 25.41 -10.55
CA ARG A 5 1.21 25.99 -11.45
C ARG A 5 2.54 26.29 -10.76
N PHE A 6 2.58 26.34 -9.43
CA PHE A 6 3.80 26.60 -8.68
C PHE A 6 4.65 25.33 -8.56
N ILE A 7 4.01 24.19 -8.26
CA ILE A 7 4.68 22.88 -8.16
C ILE A 7 5.22 22.44 -9.53
N GLU A 8 4.41 22.62 -10.60
CA GLU A 8 4.78 22.38 -12.00
C GLU A 8 6.11 23.02 -12.44
N SER A 9 6.53 24.11 -11.78
CA SER A 9 7.70 24.88 -12.17
C SER A 9 8.95 24.63 -11.31
N LEU A 10 8.82 23.84 -10.24
CA LEU A 10 9.85 23.71 -9.21
C LEU A 10 10.37 22.29 -8.99
N LEU A 11 9.54 21.27 -9.22
CA LEU A 11 9.90 19.87 -8.97
C LEU A 11 9.53 19.02 -10.19
N SER A 12 10.42 18.09 -10.54
CA SER A 12 10.10 16.96 -11.41
C SER A 12 9.18 15.96 -10.70
N PHE A 13 8.65 15.01 -11.48
CA PHE A 13 7.80 13.94 -10.96
C PHE A 13 8.43 13.19 -9.78
N GLU A 14 9.68 12.75 -9.91
CA GLU A 14 10.39 11.97 -8.89
C GLU A 14 10.71 12.83 -7.66
N GLU A 15 11.14 14.09 -7.86
CA GLU A 15 11.43 15.01 -6.75
C GLU A 15 10.17 15.32 -5.92
N ALA A 16 9.01 15.48 -6.57
CA ALA A 16 7.75 15.68 -5.87
C ALA A 16 7.34 14.44 -5.06
N MET A 17 7.55 13.23 -5.59
CA MET A 17 7.24 11.98 -4.89
C MET A 17 8.19 11.76 -3.70
N LEU A 18 9.48 12.04 -3.85
CA LEU A 18 10.48 11.95 -2.77
C LEU A 18 10.16 12.93 -1.63
N LEU A 19 9.86 14.19 -1.96
CA LEU A 19 9.46 15.18 -0.96
C LEU A 19 8.17 14.75 -0.25
N ALA A 20 7.18 14.24 -0.99
CA ALA A 20 5.96 13.72 -0.38
C ALA A 20 6.25 12.57 0.59
N CYS A 21 7.18 11.68 0.25
CA CYS A 21 7.57 10.57 1.11
C CYS A 21 8.16 11.05 2.44
N GLN A 22 9.10 12.01 2.38
CA GLN A 22 9.69 12.61 3.58
C GLN A 22 8.65 13.31 4.47
N LEU A 23 7.67 13.98 3.85
CA LEU A 23 6.58 14.62 4.58
C LEU A 23 5.64 13.60 5.24
N LEU A 24 5.38 12.46 4.59
CA LEU A 24 4.52 11.40 5.13
C LEU A 24 5.17 10.67 6.31
N LEU A 25 6.46 10.33 6.16
CA LEU A 25 7.23 9.53 7.12
C LEU A 25 8.01 10.39 8.14
N ASN A 26 7.62 11.65 8.31
CA ASN A 26 8.27 12.53 9.28
C ASN A 26 8.21 11.94 10.72
N ASP A 27 9.35 12.00 11.43
CA ASP A 27 9.52 11.42 12.77
C ASP A 27 8.54 11.98 13.81
N GLU A 28 8.09 13.22 13.61
CA GLU A 28 7.16 13.90 14.53
C GLU A 28 5.71 13.43 14.37
N MET A 29 5.41 12.58 13.39
CA MET A 29 4.05 12.16 13.01
C MET A 29 3.10 13.36 12.80
N ASN A 30 3.63 14.48 12.33
CA ASN A 30 2.90 15.73 12.20
C ASN A 30 1.81 15.59 11.12
N GLU A 31 0.54 15.66 11.53
CA GLU A 31 -0.63 15.48 10.66
C GLU A 31 -0.67 16.50 9.51
N ILE A 32 -0.28 17.76 9.76
CA ILE A 32 -0.28 18.81 8.74
C ILE A 32 0.74 18.49 7.65
N LEU A 33 1.93 18.01 8.03
CA LEU A 33 2.94 17.59 7.05
C LEU A 33 2.46 16.39 6.24
N ARG A 34 1.80 15.42 6.87
CA ARG A 34 1.25 14.25 6.16
C ARG A 34 0.13 14.62 5.21
N GLU A 35 -0.79 15.50 5.62
CA GLU A 35 -1.83 16.04 4.74
C GLU A 35 -1.23 16.76 3.54
N TYR A 36 -0.16 17.52 3.77
CA TYR A 36 0.57 18.18 2.69
C TYR A 36 1.25 17.17 1.76
N GLY A 37 1.85 16.11 2.31
CA GLY A 37 2.42 15.00 1.54
C GLY A 37 1.37 14.32 0.64
N VAL A 38 0.21 13.95 1.18
CA VAL A 38 -0.92 13.40 0.37
C VAL A 38 -1.33 14.38 -0.73
N SER A 39 -1.48 15.66 -0.39
CA SER A 39 -1.87 16.71 -1.34
C SER A 39 -0.85 16.89 -2.45
N LEU A 40 0.45 16.72 -2.16
CA LEU A 40 1.53 16.78 -3.13
C LEU A 40 1.45 15.58 -4.09
N ILE A 41 1.18 14.37 -3.60
CA ILE A 41 1.01 13.17 -4.45
C ILE A 41 -0.21 13.32 -5.37
N GLU A 42 -1.36 13.75 -4.83
CA GLU A 42 -2.58 13.98 -5.61
C GLU A 42 -2.34 15.01 -6.73
N GLN A 43 -1.60 16.08 -6.46
CA GLN A 43 -1.24 17.09 -7.46
C GLN A 43 -0.24 16.55 -8.48
N ASN A 44 0.79 15.84 -8.05
CA ASN A 44 1.80 15.25 -8.92
C ASN A 44 1.16 14.30 -9.94
N ARG A 45 0.20 13.47 -9.50
CA ARG A 45 -0.62 12.61 -10.36
C ARG A 45 -1.38 13.37 -11.45
N GLN A 46 -1.90 14.56 -11.14
CA GLN A 46 -2.65 15.38 -12.09
C GLN A 46 -1.73 16.07 -13.11
N VAL A 47 -0.56 16.49 -12.67
CA VAL A 47 0.41 17.24 -13.49
C VAL A 47 1.23 16.32 -14.39
N HIS A 48 1.59 15.14 -13.90
CA HIS A 48 2.43 14.15 -14.59
C HIS A 48 1.67 12.85 -14.87
N PRO A 49 0.53 12.88 -15.61
CA PRO A 49 -0.32 11.71 -15.78
C PRO A 49 0.35 10.59 -16.60
N LYS A 50 1.36 10.92 -17.43
CA LYS A 50 2.09 9.92 -18.22
C LYS A 50 3.03 9.14 -17.32
N GLU A 51 3.92 9.83 -16.62
CA GLU A 51 4.88 9.28 -15.67
C GLU A 51 4.16 8.51 -14.55
N TRP A 52 3.03 9.06 -14.06
CA TRP A 52 2.18 8.36 -13.10
C TRP A 52 1.68 7.02 -13.62
N GLY A 53 1.23 6.96 -14.87
CA GLY A 53 0.64 5.77 -15.49
C GLY A 53 1.65 4.71 -15.94
N GLU A 54 2.95 5.00 -15.88
CA GLU A 54 4.00 4.04 -16.25
C GLU A 54 4.24 2.97 -15.18
N ASP A 55 3.86 3.23 -13.93
CA ASP A 55 4.09 2.32 -12.80
C ASP A 55 2.88 2.26 -11.86
N TRP A 56 2.28 1.07 -11.73
CA TRP A 56 1.15 0.81 -10.83
C TRP A 56 1.47 1.11 -9.36
N ARG A 57 2.75 1.05 -8.98
CA ARG A 57 3.21 1.31 -7.61
C ARG A 57 2.99 2.75 -7.19
N ASN A 58 2.83 3.69 -8.12
CA ASN A 58 2.43 5.06 -7.82
C ASN A 58 1.05 5.12 -7.15
N GLU A 59 0.08 4.34 -7.65
CA GLU A 59 -1.24 4.26 -7.03
C GLU A 59 -1.20 3.51 -5.68
N VAL A 60 -0.31 2.53 -5.51
CA VAL A 60 -0.12 1.89 -4.19
C VAL A 60 0.51 2.83 -3.17
N PHE A 61 1.51 3.61 -3.57
CA PHE A 61 2.09 4.64 -2.71
C PHE A 61 1.03 5.66 -2.27
N LEU A 62 0.16 6.11 -3.19
CA LEU A 62 -0.97 6.98 -2.86
C LEU A 62 -1.97 6.30 -1.90
N GLY A 63 -2.26 5.01 -2.10
CA GLY A 63 -3.12 4.24 -1.20
C GLY A 63 -2.54 4.15 0.22
N ASP A 64 -1.25 3.87 0.35
CA ASP A 64 -0.56 3.86 1.64
C ASP A 64 -0.54 5.26 2.29
N ALA A 65 -0.38 6.32 1.50
CA ALA A 65 -0.47 7.68 1.99
C ALA A 65 -1.87 8.00 2.55
N TYR A 66 -2.95 7.50 1.91
CA TYR A 66 -4.30 7.61 2.45
C TYR A 66 -4.51 6.78 3.71
N TYR A 67 -3.92 5.60 3.79
CA TYR A 67 -3.96 4.77 5.00
C TYR A 67 -3.36 5.48 6.20
N LEU A 68 -2.21 6.14 6.03
CA LEU A 68 -1.57 6.95 7.08
C LEU A 68 -2.45 8.10 7.57
N MET A 69 -3.41 8.55 6.74
CA MET A 69 -4.39 9.58 7.07
C MET A 69 -5.77 9.01 7.43
N MET A 70 -5.90 7.70 7.61
CA MET A 70 -7.15 6.99 7.89
C MET A 70 -8.28 7.26 6.87
N LYS A 71 -7.91 7.57 5.62
CA LYS A 71 -8.85 7.79 4.49
C LYS A 71 -9.08 6.47 3.75
N TYR A 72 -9.75 5.52 4.42
CA TYR A 72 -9.84 4.12 3.96
C TYR A 72 -10.61 3.93 2.65
N ASP A 73 -11.60 4.78 2.38
CA ASP A 73 -12.30 4.86 1.09
C ASP A 73 -11.33 5.17 -0.05
N LYS A 74 -10.56 6.24 0.10
CA LYS A 74 -9.56 6.66 -0.88
C LYS A 74 -8.41 5.66 -1.01
N GLN A 75 -8.02 5.01 0.08
CA GLN A 75 -7.03 3.93 0.06
C GLN A 75 -7.50 2.80 -0.87
N TYR A 76 -8.71 2.28 -0.65
CA TYR A 76 -9.26 1.18 -1.45
C TYR A 76 -9.42 1.57 -2.93
N GLU A 77 -9.88 2.78 -3.21
CA GLU A 77 -9.97 3.30 -4.57
C GLU A 77 -8.59 3.37 -5.26
N ALA A 78 -7.55 3.77 -4.53
CA ALA A 78 -6.19 3.84 -5.08
C ALA A 78 -5.66 2.45 -5.45
N TYR A 79 -5.79 1.47 -4.56
CA TYR A 79 -5.38 0.09 -4.88
C TYR A 79 -6.22 -0.53 -6.01
N THR A 80 -7.50 -0.18 -6.10
CA THR A 80 -8.36 -0.62 -7.22
C THR A 80 -7.92 -0.02 -8.56
N ARG A 81 -7.47 1.25 -8.57
CA ARG A 81 -6.85 1.83 -9.77
C ARG A 81 -5.53 1.16 -10.10
N ALA A 82 -4.70 0.86 -9.10
CA ALA A 82 -3.45 0.13 -9.29
C ALA A 82 -3.67 -1.25 -9.94
N SER A 83 -4.77 -1.94 -9.61
CA SER A 83 -5.09 -3.26 -10.18
C SER A 83 -5.70 -3.18 -11.58
N THR A 84 -6.11 -1.99 -12.02
CA THR A 84 -6.74 -1.81 -13.33
C THR A 84 -5.73 -2.13 -14.44
N ASN A 85 -6.07 -3.12 -15.28
CA ASN A 85 -5.24 -3.65 -16.39
C ASN A 85 -4.01 -4.48 -15.97
N LEU A 86 -3.83 -4.79 -14.68
CA LEU A 86 -2.81 -5.74 -14.26
C LEU A 86 -3.37 -7.16 -14.30
N SER A 87 -2.70 -8.04 -15.03
CA SER A 87 -2.97 -9.48 -15.01
C SER A 87 -1.69 -10.25 -15.35
N PRO A 88 -1.15 -11.06 -14.42
CA PRO A 88 -1.62 -11.29 -13.05
C PRO A 88 -1.39 -10.09 -12.12
N LEU A 89 -2.12 -10.03 -11.00
CA LEU A 89 -1.85 -9.04 -9.95
C LEU A 89 -0.53 -9.36 -9.21
N PRO A 90 0.33 -8.37 -8.95
CA PRO A 90 1.53 -8.54 -8.12
C PRO A 90 1.18 -8.94 -6.67
N PRO A 91 2.00 -9.75 -5.98
CA PRO A 91 1.76 -10.15 -4.59
C PRO A 91 1.56 -8.94 -3.66
N ALA A 92 2.38 -7.90 -3.82
CA ALA A 92 2.29 -6.71 -2.99
C ALA A 92 0.97 -5.94 -3.13
N LEU A 93 0.40 -5.93 -4.33
CA LEU A 93 -0.91 -5.33 -4.56
C LEU A 93 -2.03 -6.18 -3.97
N LEU A 94 -1.94 -7.51 -4.09
CA LEU A 94 -2.90 -8.43 -3.48
C LEU A 94 -2.95 -8.26 -1.95
N VAL A 95 -1.80 -8.16 -1.30
CA VAL A 95 -1.70 -7.94 0.15
C VAL A 95 -2.24 -6.56 0.54
N SER A 96 -1.92 -5.52 -0.22
CA SER A 96 -2.43 -4.16 0.02
C SER A 96 -3.96 -4.09 -0.12
N LEU A 97 -4.52 -4.68 -1.18
CA LEU A 97 -5.96 -4.81 -1.37
C LEU A 97 -6.60 -5.60 -0.24
N ALA A 98 -6.05 -6.77 0.10
CA ALA A 98 -6.58 -7.59 1.18
C ALA A 98 -6.65 -6.79 2.48
N GLY A 99 -5.57 -6.10 2.85
CA GLY A 99 -5.47 -5.29 4.08
C GLY A 99 -6.58 -4.27 4.28
N CYS A 100 -7.25 -3.80 3.21
CA CYS A 100 -8.42 -2.92 3.33
C CYS A 100 -9.58 -3.54 4.12
N TYR A 101 -9.60 -4.86 4.30
CA TYR A 101 -10.61 -5.56 5.11
C TYR A 101 -10.64 -5.14 6.59
N LEU A 102 -9.52 -4.61 7.09
CA LEU A 102 -9.36 -4.18 8.47
C LEU A 102 -10.01 -2.82 8.78
N SER A 103 -10.43 -2.08 7.75
CA SER A 103 -11.06 -0.78 7.94
C SER A 103 -12.49 -0.91 8.47
N SER A 104 -12.95 0.06 9.27
CA SER A 104 -14.33 0.10 9.81
C SER A 104 -15.38 0.16 8.71
N ASP A 105 -15.03 0.78 7.58
CA ASP A 105 -15.87 0.93 6.39
C ASP A 105 -15.38 0.02 5.26
N SER A 106 -14.98 -1.21 5.60
CA SER A 106 -14.37 -2.13 4.65
C SER A 106 -15.25 -2.40 3.43
N PHE A 107 -14.64 -2.22 2.26
CA PHE A 107 -15.19 -2.59 0.95
C PHE A 107 -15.00 -4.08 0.61
N LEU A 108 -14.27 -4.81 1.47
CA LEU A 108 -13.99 -6.25 1.32
C LEU A 108 -14.51 -7.03 2.52
N THR A 109 -15.04 -8.23 2.24
CA THR A 109 -15.33 -9.19 3.31
C THR A 109 -14.05 -9.87 3.78
N ILE A 110 -14.10 -10.50 4.96
CA ILE A 110 -13.00 -11.32 5.46
C ILE A 110 -12.68 -12.50 4.52
N ASP A 111 -13.67 -13.00 3.78
CA ASP A 111 -13.49 -14.10 2.82
C ASP A 111 -12.80 -13.63 1.54
N ASP A 112 -13.14 -12.42 1.07
CA ASP A 112 -12.45 -11.80 -0.08
C ASP A 112 -10.97 -11.54 0.26
N ALA A 113 -10.72 -11.02 1.46
CA ALA A 113 -9.36 -10.79 1.95
C ALA A 113 -8.55 -12.08 2.09
N GLU A 114 -9.15 -13.16 2.63
CA GLU A 114 -8.51 -14.48 2.70
C GLU A 114 -8.11 -14.96 1.31
N LYS A 115 -9.01 -14.86 0.32
CA LYS A 115 -8.73 -15.30 -1.04
C LYS A 115 -7.55 -14.55 -1.66
N LEU A 116 -7.53 -13.22 -1.52
CA LEU A 116 -6.43 -12.38 -2.03
C LEU A 116 -5.09 -12.72 -1.36
N LEU A 117 -5.09 -12.96 -0.05
CA LEU A 117 -3.89 -13.33 0.69
C LEU A 117 -3.37 -14.70 0.30
N LEU A 118 -4.25 -15.69 0.13
CA LEU A 118 -3.84 -17.01 -0.35
C LEU A 118 -3.26 -16.94 -1.77
N GLU A 119 -3.86 -16.15 -2.67
CA GLU A 119 -3.27 -15.91 -4.00
C GLU A 119 -1.91 -15.21 -3.92
N ALA A 120 -1.72 -14.28 -2.97
CA ALA A 120 -0.43 -13.64 -2.77
C ALA A 120 0.63 -14.64 -2.27
N LEU A 121 0.27 -15.48 -1.29
CA LEU A 121 1.14 -16.47 -0.68
C LEU A 121 1.54 -17.59 -1.65
N GLU A 122 0.67 -17.94 -2.61
CA GLU A 122 1.02 -18.87 -3.70
C GLU A 122 2.12 -18.31 -4.62
N LYS A 123 2.24 -16.99 -4.71
CA LYS A 123 3.24 -16.31 -5.55
C LYS A 123 4.50 -15.97 -4.78
N GLU A 124 4.36 -15.45 -3.56
CA GLU A 124 5.45 -15.01 -2.70
C GLU A 124 5.04 -15.11 -1.22
N GLU A 125 5.70 -15.98 -0.47
CA GLU A 125 5.52 -16.09 0.96
C GLU A 125 6.23 -14.93 1.66
N THR A 126 5.43 -13.99 2.19
CA THR A 126 5.94 -12.78 2.84
C THR A 126 5.39 -12.65 4.25
N ILE A 127 6.18 -12.04 5.13
CA ILE A 127 5.81 -11.75 6.51
C ILE A 127 4.48 -11.00 6.58
N GLU A 128 4.27 -10.02 5.71
CA GLU A 128 3.08 -9.18 5.65
C GLU A 128 1.83 -10.00 5.30
N ALA A 129 1.92 -10.86 4.28
CA ALA A 129 0.81 -11.71 3.86
C ALA A 129 0.44 -12.73 4.95
N VAL A 130 1.44 -13.40 5.53
CA VAL A 130 1.21 -14.38 6.61
C VAL A 130 0.67 -13.69 7.87
N THR A 131 1.10 -12.46 8.14
CA THR A 131 0.57 -11.67 9.25
C THR A 131 -0.93 -11.43 9.13
N LEU A 132 -1.39 -11.03 7.95
CA LEU A 132 -2.82 -10.82 7.74
C LEU A 132 -3.61 -12.13 7.75
N VAL A 133 -3.12 -13.18 7.09
CA VAL A 133 -3.88 -14.45 6.98
C VAL A 133 -4.04 -15.13 8.35
N ARG A 134 -3.03 -15.05 9.22
CA ARG A 134 -3.17 -15.56 10.60
C ARG A 134 -4.20 -14.74 11.39
N GLY A 135 -4.25 -13.42 11.18
CA GLY A 135 -5.24 -12.54 11.81
C GLY A 135 -6.67 -12.90 11.40
N ILE A 136 -6.86 -13.28 10.15
CA ILE A 136 -8.14 -13.80 9.64
C ILE A 136 -8.52 -15.09 10.35
N TYR A 137 -7.63 -16.10 10.39
CA TYR A 137 -7.97 -17.38 11.02
C TYR A 137 -8.16 -17.28 12.53
N LYS A 138 -7.45 -16.36 13.19
CA LYS A 138 -7.72 -15.99 14.58
C LYS A 138 -9.14 -15.44 14.74
N THR A 139 -9.54 -14.50 13.88
CA THR A 139 -10.89 -13.89 13.90
C THR A 139 -11.99 -14.92 13.64
N LYS A 140 -11.73 -15.89 12.76
CA LYS A 140 -12.64 -17.01 12.45
C LYS A 140 -12.67 -18.10 13.53
N ASN A 141 -11.84 -18.00 14.57
CA ASN A 141 -11.64 -19.04 15.59
C ASN A 141 -11.18 -20.40 15.00
N ASP A 142 -10.45 -20.39 13.87
CA ASP A 142 -9.84 -21.60 13.30
C ASP A 142 -8.42 -21.79 13.86
N ALA A 143 -8.35 -22.45 15.02
CA ALA A 143 -7.09 -22.67 15.74
C ALA A 143 -6.06 -23.49 14.95
N ASN A 144 -6.52 -24.42 14.10
CA ASN A 144 -5.64 -25.28 13.32
C ASN A 144 -4.94 -24.47 12.23
N LYS A 145 -5.70 -23.69 11.47
CA LYS A 145 -5.12 -22.83 10.44
C LYS A 145 -4.31 -21.69 11.03
N PHE A 146 -4.74 -21.11 12.15
CA PHE A 146 -3.93 -20.14 12.87
C PHE A 146 -2.55 -20.71 13.22
N SER A 147 -2.50 -21.88 13.85
CA SER A 147 -1.23 -22.51 14.27
C SER A 147 -0.32 -22.85 13.08
N TYR A 148 -0.90 -23.26 11.95
CA TYR A 148 -0.17 -23.50 10.71
C TYR A 148 0.54 -22.23 10.22
N TRP A 149 -0.20 -21.12 10.08
CA TRP A 149 0.36 -19.86 9.59
C TRP A 149 1.28 -19.18 10.60
N ASP A 150 1.05 -19.38 11.90
CA ASP A 150 1.92 -18.86 12.95
C ASP A 150 3.30 -19.53 12.93
N LYS A 151 3.34 -20.84 12.65
CA LYS A 151 4.61 -21.55 12.41
C LYS A 151 5.35 -20.97 11.19
N ILE A 152 4.65 -20.79 10.07
CA ILE A 152 5.25 -20.22 8.85
C ILE A 152 5.79 -18.82 9.11
N PHE A 153 5.06 -17.99 9.84
CA PHE A 153 5.52 -16.65 10.19
C PHE A 153 6.88 -16.68 10.89
N HIS A 154 7.05 -17.54 11.90
CA HIS A 154 8.33 -17.65 12.60
C HIS A 154 9.45 -18.18 11.71
N GLU A 155 9.16 -19.02 10.71
CA GLU A 155 10.15 -19.44 9.71
C GLU A 155 10.56 -18.24 8.82
N LEU A 156 9.61 -17.40 8.42
CA LEU A 156 9.87 -16.21 7.62
C LEU A 156 10.61 -15.12 8.38
N GLU A 157 10.31 -14.90 9.67
CA GLU A 157 11.05 -13.95 10.54
C GLU A 157 12.54 -14.27 10.58
N ASN A 158 12.94 -15.54 10.53
CA ASN A 158 14.35 -15.94 10.54
C ASN A 158 15.08 -15.72 9.21
N SER A 159 14.33 -15.46 8.13
CA SER A 159 14.86 -15.30 6.77
C SER A 159 14.66 -13.89 6.21
N ASP A 160 14.12 -12.97 7.02
CA ASP A 160 13.80 -11.59 6.63
C ASP A 160 13.01 -11.51 5.30
N ALA A 161 12.04 -12.42 5.14
CA ALA A 161 11.21 -12.53 3.94
C ALA A 161 10.11 -11.46 3.92
N PHE A 162 10.52 -10.20 3.96
CA PHE A 162 9.65 -9.04 3.80
C PHE A 162 9.32 -8.79 2.35
N MET A 163 8.15 -8.20 2.13
CA MET A 163 7.70 -7.80 0.82
C MET A 163 8.64 -6.79 0.17
N LYS A 164 9.03 -7.05 -1.07
CA LYS A 164 9.85 -6.14 -1.86
C LYS A 164 9.02 -5.44 -2.94
N ASP A 165 9.55 -4.34 -3.47
CA ASP A 165 8.99 -3.64 -4.63
C ASP A 165 7.53 -3.15 -4.46
N LYS A 166 7.07 -2.87 -3.23
CA LYS A 166 5.73 -2.31 -2.98
C LYS A 166 5.58 -0.88 -3.52
N TRP A 167 6.62 -0.07 -3.38
CA TRP A 167 6.68 1.32 -3.85
C TRP A 167 7.56 1.46 -5.11
N PRO A 168 7.42 2.55 -5.88
CA PRO A 168 8.29 2.86 -7.01
C PRO A 168 9.77 2.78 -6.60
N LYS A 169 10.63 2.22 -7.47
CA LYS A 169 12.04 1.95 -7.12
C LYS A 169 12.87 3.19 -6.81
N PHE A 170 12.48 4.34 -7.32
CA PHE A 170 13.16 5.61 -7.05
C PHE A 170 12.78 6.19 -5.66
N LEU A 171 11.72 5.68 -5.03
CA LEU A 171 11.37 6.01 -3.66
C LEU A 171 12.17 5.12 -2.71
N ASP A 172 13.38 5.59 -2.38
CA ASP A 172 14.13 5.12 -1.23
C ASP A 172 13.78 6.02 -0.04
N CYS A 173 12.78 5.59 0.73
CA CYS A 173 12.29 6.36 1.88
C CYS A 173 12.75 5.79 3.22
N GLU A 174 13.79 4.95 3.19
CA GLU A 174 14.46 4.38 4.36
C GLU A 174 15.57 5.28 4.90
#